data_AF-A0A662KQC5-F1
#
_entry.id   AF-A0A662KQC5-F1
#
_cell.length_a   1.000
_cell.length_b   1.000
_cell.length_c   1.000
_cell.angle_alpha   90.00
_cell.angle_beta   90.00
_cell.angle_gamma   90.00
#
_symmetry.space_group_name_H-M   'P 1'
#
loop_
_entity.id
_entity.type
_entity.pdbx_description
1 polymer ?
#
loop_
_entity_poly.entity_id
_entity_poly.type
_entity_poly.pdbx_seq_one_letter_code
_entity_poly.pdbx_strand_id
1 'polypeptide(L)'
;MSGMVKEILIKRVLIFGSGLLFLYFILKILGFSPVLFPFIIGWALLPLYLIPRLGAGRLILDLIIVNLIVYAGGGIKGFLLWFYPMFIFHWMRRGENYGTLFGLLSGFSVILIGLLDLTPISPYFFLFGERLKISDLYLSFTLGIGMVIVATGVMRLLSERTLHGRVKERTRRLERGYFEIVRMLAKILEERDPYTLGHSERVSELSVKIAKEMGLRGEILEILKNAGLLHDIGKIGVRDSVLLKKGPLTEEEWEEIKAHPKMGADILRSSGFLGAYSPHRGAS
;
A
#
# COMPACT_ATOMS: atom_id res chain seq x y z
N MET A 1 -30.85 -28.21 -8.25
CA MET A 1 -29.54 -28.72 -7.78
C MET A 1 -29.59 -30.24 -7.79
N SER A 2 -28.87 -30.89 -8.73
CA SER A 2 -28.91 -32.34 -9.00
C SER A 2 -28.56 -33.18 -7.77
N GLY A 3 -29.27 -34.29 -7.56
CA GLY A 3 -29.09 -35.23 -6.45
C GLY A 3 -27.66 -35.77 -6.30
N MET A 4 -26.90 -35.76 -7.39
CA MET A 4 -25.49 -36.15 -7.43
C MET A 4 -24.58 -35.21 -6.60
N VAL A 5 -24.92 -33.91 -6.53
CA VAL A 5 -24.18 -32.93 -5.71
C VAL A 5 -24.43 -33.14 -4.22
N LYS A 6 -25.67 -33.50 -3.84
CA LYS A 6 -26.02 -33.81 -2.45
C LYS A 6 -25.30 -35.05 -1.94
N GLU A 7 -25.21 -36.09 -2.77
CA GLU A 7 -24.59 -37.36 -2.39
C GLU A 7 -23.06 -37.24 -2.24
N ILE A 8 -22.40 -36.48 -3.12
CA ILE A 8 -20.97 -36.18 -3.03
C ILE A 8 -20.67 -35.34 -1.77
N LEU A 9 -21.53 -34.38 -1.44
CA LEU A 9 -21.37 -33.54 -0.25
C LEU A 9 -21.52 -34.38 1.03
N ILE A 10 -22.52 -35.27 1.08
CA ILE A 10 -22.75 -36.16 2.23
C ILE A 10 -21.59 -37.15 2.42
N LYS A 11 -21.11 -37.78 1.34
CA LYS A 11 -19.96 -38.69 1.40
C LYS A 11 -18.68 -37.97 1.85
N ARG A 12 -18.44 -36.73 1.38
CA ARG A 12 -17.28 -35.93 1.81
C ARG A 12 -17.37 -35.50 3.28
N VAL A 13 -18.56 -35.12 3.76
CA VAL A 13 -18.78 -34.76 5.17
C VAL A 13 -18.60 -35.98 6.08
N LEU A 14 -19.07 -37.17 5.69
CA LEU A 14 -18.90 -38.41 6.45
C LEU A 14 -17.44 -38.88 6.50
N ILE A 15 -16.70 -38.79 5.40
CA ILE A 15 -15.26 -39.15 5.34
C ILE A 15 -14.43 -38.15 6.16
N PHE A 16 -14.77 -36.86 6.11
CA PHE A 16 -14.07 -35.83 6.89
C PHE A 16 -14.37 -35.93 8.39
N GLY A 17 -15.63 -36.20 8.75
CA GLY A 17 -16.06 -36.39 10.14
C GLY A 17 -15.47 -37.64 10.79
N SER A 18 -15.36 -38.75 10.05
CA SER A 18 -14.71 -39.98 10.52
C SER A 18 -13.19 -39.82 10.68
N GLY A 19 -12.53 -39.05 9.82
CA GLY A 19 -11.11 -38.71 9.96
C GLY A 19 -10.81 -37.82 11.18
N LEU A 20 -11.69 -36.87 11.50
CA LEU A 20 -11.58 -36.05 12.72
C LEU A 20 -11.73 -36.89 13.99
N LEU A 21 -12.72 -37.77 14.05
CA LEU A 21 -12.92 -38.68 15.18
C LEU A 21 -11.72 -39.62 15.38
N PHE A 22 -11.11 -40.09 14.30
CA PHE A 22 -9.89 -40.91 14.36
C PHE A 22 -8.69 -40.12 14.91
N LEU A 23 -8.51 -38.88 14.45
CA LEU A 23 -7.45 -37.99 14.94
C LEU A 23 -7.63 -37.60 16.42
N TYR A 24 -8.88 -37.43 16.88
CA TYR A 24 -9.23 -37.23 18.30
C TYR A 24 -8.73 -38.39 19.16
N PHE A 25 -9.00 -39.62 18.74
CA PHE A 25 -8.59 -40.81 19.49
C PHE A 25 -7.07 -40.96 19.53
N ILE A 26 -6.35 -40.69 18.43
CA ILE A 26 -4.88 -40.73 18.40
C ILE A 26 -4.27 -39.68 19.35
N LEU A 27 -4.77 -38.44 19.31
CA LEU A 27 -4.22 -37.37 20.15
C LEU A 27 -4.51 -37.59 21.64
N LYS A 28 -5.67 -38.20 21.96
CA LYS A 28 -6.00 -38.64 23.32
C LYS A 28 -5.10 -39.78 23.80
N ILE A 29 -4.75 -40.72 22.93
CA ILE A 29 -3.78 -41.81 23.23
C ILE A 29 -2.37 -41.22 23.47
N LEU A 30 -2.01 -40.16 22.76
CA LEU A 30 -0.71 -39.47 22.91
C LEU A 30 -0.64 -38.49 24.10
N GLY A 31 -1.69 -38.42 24.93
CA GLY A 31 -1.69 -37.59 26.15
C GLY A 31 -1.86 -36.09 25.93
N PHE A 32 -2.23 -35.64 24.72
CA PHE A 32 -2.55 -34.24 24.47
C PHE A 32 -3.88 -33.86 25.14
N SER A 33 -3.90 -32.72 25.82
CA SER A 33 -5.13 -32.21 26.45
C SER A 33 -6.25 -32.09 25.41
N PRO A 34 -7.48 -32.56 25.70
CA PRO A 34 -8.65 -32.41 24.81
C PRO A 34 -8.90 -30.95 24.40
N VAL A 35 -8.39 -30.01 25.20
CA VAL A 35 -8.33 -28.58 24.93
C VAL A 35 -7.66 -28.26 23.60
N LEU A 36 -6.63 -28.99 23.16
CA LEU A 36 -5.86 -28.70 21.94
C LEU A 36 -6.55 -29.17 20.66
N PHE A 37 -7.55 -30.03 20.77
CA PHE A 37 -8.22 -30.66 19.63
C PHE A 37 -9.06 -29.68 18.77
N PRO A 38 -9.85 -28.77 19.36
CA PRO A 38 -10.51 -27.69 18.61
C PRO A 38 -9.51 -26.77 17.86
N PHE A 39 -8.29 -26.61 18.37
CA PHE A 39 -7.25 -25.78 17.74
C PHE A 39 -6.67 -26.42 16.49
N ILE A 40 -6.45 -27.74 16.49
CA ILE A 40 -5.94 -28.48 15.33
C ILE A 40 -6.99 -28.52 14.21
N ILE A 41 -8.28 -28.68 14.57
CA ILE A 41 -9.39 -28.63 13.62
C ILE A 41 -9.55 -27.24 13.01
N GLY A 42 -9.48 -26.19 13.84
CA GLY A 42 -9.54 -24.80 13.39
C GLY A 42 -8.44 -24.47 12.38
N TRP A 43 -7.21 -24.97 12.62
CA TRP A 43 -6.08 -24.83 11.71
C TRP A 43 -6.21 -25.68 10.43
N ALA A 44 -6.68 -26.93 10.53
CA ALA A 44 -6.82 -27.85 9.40
C ALA A 44 -7.94 -27.44 8.43
N LEU A 45 -8.98 -26.79 8.93
CA LEU A 45 -10.08 -26.28 8.11
C LEU A 45 -9.77 -24.89 7.50
N LEU A 46 -8.89 -24.11 8.13
CA LEU A 46 -8.54 -22.72 7.74
C LEU A 46 -8.21 -22.53 6.24
N PRO A 47 -7.48 -23.44 5.54
CA PRO A 47 -7.21 -23.31 4.12
C PRO A 47 -8.45 -23.50 3.23
N LEU A 48 -9.43 -24.30 3.66
CA LEU A 48 -10.70 -24.52 2.96
C LEU A 48 -11.66 -23.31 3.10
N TYR A 49 -11.45 -22.48 4.13
CA TYR A 49 -12.19 -21.24 4.42
C TYR A 49 -11.70 -20.02 3.62
N LEU A 50 -10.55 -20.12 2.93
CA LEU A 50 -9.91 -19.03 2.20
C LEU A 50 -10.34 -18.93 0.72
N ILE A 51 -11.62 -19.19 0.41
CA ILE A 51 -12.17 -18.94 -0.92
C ILE A 51 -12.84 -17.56 -0.96
N PRO A 52 -12.42 -16.61 -1.81
CA PRO A 52 -12.86 -15.20 -1.80
C PRO A 52 -14.34 -14.91 -2.13
N ARG A 53 -15.21 -15.93 -2.25
CA ARG A 53 -16.56 -15.82 -2.83
C ARG A 53 -17.72 -15.76 -1.83
N LEU A 54 -17.46 -15.71 -0.52
CA LEU A 54 -18.52 -15.89 0.47
C LEU A 54 -18.89 -14.56 1.16
N GLY A 55 -20.16 -14.18 1.04
CA GLY A 55 -20.73 -12.92 1.53
C GLY A 55 -20.78 -12.80 3.06
N ALA A 56 -21.07 -11.58 3.54
CA ALA A 56 -20.98 -11.16 4.95
C ALA A 56 -21.69 -12.09 5.96
N GLY A 57 -22.79 -12.74 5.58
CA GLY A 57 -23.53 -13.65 6.46
C GLY A 57 -22.75 -14.90 6.88
N ARG A 58 -21.87 -15.42 6.02
CA ARG A 58 -21.05 -16.61 6.36
C ARG A 58 -19.88 -16.25 7.27
N LEU A 59 -19.37 -15.03 7.14
CA LEU A 59 -18.34 -14.44 8.01
C LEU A 59 -18.81 -14.33 9.47
N ILE A 60 -20.08 -13.97 9.68
CA ILE A 60 -20.70 -13.91 11.03
C ILE A 60 -20.80 -15.31 11.63
N LEU A 61 -21.24 -16.30 10.84
CA LEU A 61 -21.33 -17.69 11.28
C LEU A 61 -19.96 -18.26 11.69
N ASP A 62 -18.93 -17.96 10.89
CA ASP A 62 -17.57 -18.42 11.13
C ASP A 62 -16.96 -17.76 12.38
N LEU A 63 -17.24 -16.48 12.62
CA LEU A 63 -16.90 -15.77 13.86
C LEU A 63 -17.60 -16.40 15.08
N ILE A 64 -18.88 -16.75 14.97
CA ILE A 64 -19.61 -17.42 16.06
C ILE A 64 -18.99 -18.78 16.37
N ILE A 65 -18.67 -19.59 15.34
CA ILE A 65 -18.10 -20.93 15.50
C ILE A 65 -16.69 -20.87 16.11
N VAL A 66 -15.81 -20.00 15.58
CA VAL A 66 -14.44 -19.85 16.11
C VAL A 66 -14.48 -19.32 17.54
N ASN A 67 -15.36 -18.36 17.85
CA ASN A 67 -15.54 -17.91 19.22
C ASN A 67 -16.02 -19.03 20.14
N LEU A 68 -16.98 -19.85 19.71
CA LEU A 68 -17.45 -21.00 20.50
C LEU A 68 -16.32 -21.98 20.79
N ILE A 69 -15.53 -22.32 19.78
CA ILE A 69 -14.41 -23.28 19.83
C ILE A 69 -13.26 -22.77 20.71
N VAL A 70 -12.86 -21.51 20.55
CA VAL A 70 -11.75 -20.90 21.28
C VAL A 70 -12.12 -20.66 22.74
N TYR A 71 -13.37 -20.25 22.99
CA TYR A 71 -13.91 -20.09 24.34
C TYR A 71 -14.04 -21.46 25.03
N ALA A 72 -14.46 -22.49 24.29
CA ALA A 72 -14.54 -23.87 24.76
C ALA A 72 -13.17 -24.47 25.14
N GLY A 73 -12.09 -24.14 24.43
CA GLY A 73 -10.77 -24.69 24.75
C GLY A 73 -10.15 -24.17 26.06
N GLY A 74 -10.37 -22.90 26.42
CA GLY A 74 -9.57 -22.27 27.49
C GLY A 74 -10.26 -21.18 28.29
N GLY A 75 -11.60 -21.11 28.25
CA GLY A 75 -12.38 -20.03 28.84
C GLY A 75 -11.96 -18.66 28.30
N ILE A 76 -12.09 -17.61 29.12
CA ILE A 76 -11.73 -16.23 28.74
C ILE A 76 -10.25 -16.09 28.33
N LYS A 77 -9.36 -16.90 28.91
CA LYS A 77 -7.93 -16.90 28.59
C LYS A 77 -7.68 -17.45 27.18
N GLY A 78 -8.35 -18.55 26.82
CA GLY A 78 -8.31 -19.09 25.46
C GLY A 78 -8.82 -18.10 24.42
N PHE A 79 -9.93 -17.43 24.73
CA PHE A 79 -10.49 -16.34 23.93
C PHE A 79 -9.48 -15.21 23.68
N LEU A 80 -8.87 -14.69 24.75
CA LEU A 80 -7.90 -13.60 24.67
C LEU A 80 -6.63 -13.96 23.91
N LEU A 81 -6.13 -15.18 24.09
CA LEU A 81 -4.88 -15.66 23.48
C LEU A 81 -5.02 -15.95 21.98
N TRP A 82 -6.20 -16.30 21.48
CA TRP A 82 -6.33 -16.84 20.12
C TRP A 82 -7.30 -16.07 19.23
N PHE A 83 -8.40 -15.55 19.77
CA PHE A 83 -9.40 -14.84 18.96
C PHE A 83 -8.86 -13.48 18.47
N TYR A 84 -8.37 -12.64 19.37
CA TYR A 84 -7.89 -11.30 19.03
C TYR A 84 -6.62 -11.30 18.14
N PRO A 85 -5.61 -12.17 18.36
CA PRO A 85 -4.47 -12.23 17.44
C PRO A 85 -4.83 -12.72 16.03
N MET A 86 -5.70 -13.73 15.90
CA MET A 86 -6.22 -14.20 14.60
C MET A 86 -6.97 -13.10 13.86
N PHE A 87 -7.80 -12.37 14.60
CA PHE A 87 -8.55 -11.23 14.10
C PHE A 87 -7.64 -10.12 13.58
N ILE A 88 -6.63 -9.74 14.37
CA ILE A 88 -5.66 -8.70 13.99
C ILE A 88 -4.89 -9.15 12.76
N PHE A 89 -4.42 -10.40 12.72
CA PHE A 89 -3.72 -10.94 11.56
C PHE A 89 -4.57 -10.87 10.28
N HIS A 90 -5.86 -11.21 10.36
CA HIS A 90 -6.75 -11.16 9.20
C HIS A 90 -7.06 -9.73 8.76
N TRP A 91 -7.27 -8.82 9.72
CA TRP A 91 -7.44 -7.40 9.44
C TRP A 91 -6.20 -6.79 8.78
N MET A 92 -5.00 -7.10 9.28
CA MET A 92 -3.73 -6.69 8.67
C MET A 92 -3.61 -7.17 7.21
N ARG A 93 -4.14 -8.35 6.88
CA ARG A 93 -4.13 -8.90 5.51
C ARG A 93 -5.17 -8.27 4.58
N ARG A 94 -6.34 -7.86 5.09
CA ARG A 94 -7.48 -7.33 4.30
C ARG A 94 -7.48 -5.81 4.17
N GLY A 95 -6.69 -5.10 4.98
CA GLY A 95 -6.55 -3.64 4.94
C GLY A 95 -7.53 -2.88 5.85
N GLU A 96 -7.35 -1.56 5.93
CA GLU A 96 -7.94 -0.68 6.95
C GLU A 96 -9.48 -0.70 6.97
N ASN A 97 -10.13 -0.79 5.81
CA ASN A 97 -11.59 -0.68 5.67
C ASN A 97 -12.38 -1.78 6.39
N TYR A 98 -11.77 -2.94 6.63
CA TYR A 98 -12.45 -4.06 7.25
C TYR A 98 -12.31 -4.08 8.78
N GLY A 99 -11.36 -3.33 9.35
CA GLY A 99 -11.07 -3.34 10.79
C GLY A 99 -12.24 -2.96 11.67
N THR A 100 -12.92 -1.87 11.31
CA THR A 100 -14.08 -1.36 12.05
C THR A 100 -15.24 -2.33 12.01
N LEU A 101 -15.55 -2.89 10.84
CA LEU A 101 -16.61 -3.89 10.68
C LEU A 101 -16.31 -5.14 11.51
N PHE A 102 -15.08 -5.64 11.42
CA PHE A 102 -14.63 -6.77 12.19
C PHE A 102 -14.71 -6.47 13.71
N GLY A 103 -14.32 -5.27 14.16
CA GLY A 103 -14.37 -4.88 15.57
C GLY A 103 -15.78 -4.82 16.13
N LEU A 104 -16.74 -4.37 15.32
CA LEU A 104 -18.16 -4.39 15.66
C LEU A 104 -18.70 -5.82 15.75
N LEU A 105 -18.32 -6.68 14.80
CA LEU A 105 -18.76 -8.09 14.79
C LEU A 105 -18.18 -8.89 15.96
N SER A 106 -16.93 -8.64 16.36
CA SER A 106 -16.35 -9.27 17.55
C SER A 106 -17.03 -8.82 18.83
N GLY A 107 -17.26 -7.51 19.00
CA GLY A 107 -18.04 -6.99 20.13
C GLY A 107 -19.44 -7.59 20.20
N PHE A 108 -20.13 -7.69 19.07
CA PHE A 108 -21.45 -8.33 18.97
C PHE A 108 -21.42 -9.81 19.35
N SER A 109 -20.38 -10.55 18.91
CA SER A 109 -20.24 -11.98 19.24
C SER A 109 -20.04 -12.23 20.75
N VAL A 110 -19.30 -11.35 21.43
CA VAL A 110 -19.08 -11.41 22.89
C VAL A 110 -20.39 -11.18 23.65
N ILE A 111 -21.18 -10.18 23.22
CA ILE A 111 -22.50 -9.89 23.79
C ILE A 111 -23.45 -11.08 23.58
N LEU A 112 -23.45 -11.66 22.39
CA LEU A 112 -24.31 -12.81 22.05
C LEU A 112 -23.96 -14.04 22.91
N ILE A 113 -22.68 -14.32 23.12
CA ILE A 113 -22.22 -15.41 24.00
C ILE A 113 -22.65 -15.16 25.45
N GLY A 114 -22.47 -13.93 25.95
CA GLY A 114 -22.93 -13.54 27.28
C GLY A 114 -24.45 -13.74 27.45
N LEU A 115 -25.25 -13.36 26.45
CA LEU A 115 -26.71 -13.55 26.46
C LEU A 115 -27.11 -15.04 26.41
N LEU A 116 -26.45 -15.84 25.58
CA LEU A 116 -26.72 -17.28 25.48
C LEU A 116 -26.44 -18.01 26.79
N ASP A 117 -25.44 -17.58 27.56
CA ASP A 117 -25.11 -18.19 28.85
C ASP A 117 -26.13 -17.91 29.95
N LEU A 118 -26.96 -16.87 29.80
CA LEU A 118 -28.10 -16.62 30.70
C LEU A 118 -29.24 -17.63 30.50
N THR A 119 -29.24 -18.36 29.39
CA THR A 119 -30.29 -19.34 29.09
C THR A 119 -30.00 -20.70 29.76
N PRO A 120 -31.03 -21.55 29.94
CA PRO A 120 -30.84 -22.95 30.34
C PRO A 120 -30.07 -23.78 29.30
N ILE A 121 -30.03 -23.31 28.06
CA ILE A 121 -29.36 -23.94 26.92
C ILE A 121 -28.00 -23.27 26.70
N SER A 122 -27.29 -22.93 27.78
CA SER A 122 -25.95 -22.38 27.66
C SER A 122 -25.05 -23.43 26.97
N PRO A 123 -24.52 -23.14 25.78
CA PRO A 123 -23.57 -24.03 25.13
C PRO A 123 -22.31 -24.22 25.99
N TYR A 124 -21.94 -23.20 26.77
CA TYR A 124 -20.77 -23.24 27.64
C TYR A 124 -20.98 -24.18 28.84
N PHE A 125 -22.12 -24.04 29.53
CA PHE A 125 -22.49 -24.92 30.63
C PHE A 125 -22.63 -26.38 30.17
N PHE A 126 -23.21 -26.62 28.99
CA PHE A 126 -23.37 -27.97 28.45
C PHE A 126 -22.03 -28.64 28.13
N LEU A 127 -21.04 -27.88 27.67
CA LEU A 127 -19.73 -28.41 27.29
C LEU A 127 -18.75 -28.56 28.47
N PHE A 128 -18.85 -27.71 29.51
CA PHE A 128 -17.84 -27.63 30.59
C PHE A 128 -18.40 -27.80 32.00
N GLY A 129 -19.71 -27.84 32.17
CA GLY A 129 -20.35 -28.00 33.48
C GLY A 129 -20.33 -26.75 34.35
N GLU A 130 -19.81 -25.61 33.86
CA GLU A 130 -19.75 -24.33 34.56
C GLU A 130 -20.35 -23.19 33.73
N ARG A 131 -20.85 -22.14 34.40
CA ARG A 131 -21.38 -20.93 33.73
C ARG A 131 -20.30 -19.85 33.59
N LEU A 132 -20.50 -18.93 32.66
CA LEU A 132 -19.65 -17.76 32.47
C LEU A 132 -19.69 -16.86 33.69
N LYS A 133 -18.53 -16.35 34.11
CA LYS A 133 -18.46 -15.27 35.08
C LYS A 133 -18.60 -13.93 34.36
N ILE A 134 -19.41 -13.04 34.93
CA ILE A 134 -19.57 -11.67 34.42
C ILE A 134 -18.22 -10.93 34.36
N SER A 135 -17.33 -11.17 35.34
CA SER A 135 -15.97 -10.61 35.36
C SER A 135 -15.16 -10.98 34.12
N ASP A 136 -15.34 -12.19 33.63
CA ASP A 136 -14.63 -12.70 32.45
C ASP A 136 -15.14 -11.95 31.21
N LEU A 137 -16.46 -11.79 31.08
CA LEU A 137 -17.08 -11.05 29.99
C LEU A 137 -16.57 -9.58 29.92
N TYR A 138 -16.51 -8.90 31.07
CA TYR A 138 -15.96 -7.54 31.17
C TYR A 138 -14.49 -7.49 30.74
N LEU A 139 -13.66 -8.42 31.23
CA LEU A 139 -12.23 -8.48 30.89
C LEU A 139 -12.01 -8.65 29.37
N SER A 140 -12.78 -9.53 28.73
CA SER A 140 -12.71 -9.70 27.28
C SER A 140 -13.11 -8.45 26.53
N PHE A 141 -14.17 -7.76 26.96
CA PHE A 141 -14.64 -6.56 26.28
C PHE A 141 -13.60 -5.43 26.34
N THR A 142 -13.03 -5.18 27.52
CA THR A 142 -11.99 -4.15 27.71
C THR A 142 -10.73 -4.43 26.90
N LEU A 143 -10.23 -5.66 26.92
CA LEU A 143 -9.05 -6.04 26.14
C LEU A 143 -9.31 -6.01 24.63
N GLY A 144 -10.51 -6.39 24.19
CA GLY A 144 -10.89 -6.30 22.79
C GLY A 144 -10.90 -4.88 22.26
N ILE A 145 -11.48 -3.94 23.03
CA ILE A 145 -11.45 -2.51 22.67
C ILE A 145 -10.01 -2.01 22.60
N GLY A 146 -9.19 -2.30 23.62
CA GLY A 146 -7.78 -1.90 23.64
C GLY A 146 -7.01 -2.41 22.43
N MET A 147 -7.20 -3.69 22.07
CA MET A 147 -6.57 -4.32 20.91
C MET A 147 -7.01 -3.68 19.58
N VAL A 148 -8.29 -3.35 19.42
CA VAL A 148 -8.80 -2.66 18.21
C VAL A 148 -8.20 -1.26 18.09
N ILE A 149 -8.11 -0.51 19.19
CA ILE A 149 -7.49 0.83 19.20
C ILE A 149 -6.02 0.75 18.80
N VAL A 150 -5.26 -0.15 19.43
CA VAL A 150 -3.83 -0.34 19.13
C VAL A 150 -3.63 -0.76 17.69
N ALA A 151 -4.37 -1.76 17.21
CA ALA A 151 -4.26 -2.23 15.84
C ALA A 151 -4.69 -1.16 14.81
N THR A 152 -5.70 -0.34 15.10
CA THR A 152 -6.07 0.80 14.24
C THR A 152 -4.92 1.81 14.17
N GLY A 153 -4.34 2.16 15.33
CA GLY A 153 -3.23 3.11 15.40
C GLY A 153 -2.00 2.61 14.65
N VAL A 154 -1.62 1.34 14.83
CA VAL A 154 -0.51 0.71 14.12
C VAL A 154 -0.77 0.67 12.61
N MET A 155 -1.96 0.25 12.18
CA MET A 155 -2.31 0.21 10.76
C MET A 155 -2.25 1.59 10.12
N ARG A 156 -2.79 2.61 10.80
CA ARG A 156 -2.74 4.00 10.32
C ARG A 156 -1.30 4.50 10.17
N LEU A 157 -0.44 4.23 11.15
CA LEU A 157 0.98 4.58 11.08
C LEU A 157 1.71 3.88 9.91
N LEU A 158 1.41 2.61 9.67
CA LEU A 158 1.96 1.86 8.54
C LEU A 158 1.43 2.39 7.20
N SER A 159 0.13 2.67 7.13
CA SER A 159 -0.56 3.22 5.97
C SER A 159 0.03 4.59 5.59
N GLU A 160 0.13 5.52 6.55
CA GLU A 160 0.74 6.84 6.37
C GLU A 160 2.19 6.75 5.87
N ARG A 161 3.02 5.86 6.43
CA ARG A 161 4.40 5.66 5.97
C ARG A 161 4.45 5.16 4.52
N THR A 162 3.63 4.17 4.16
CA THR A 162 3.63 3.65 2.79
C THR A 162 3.04 4.65 1.80
N LEU A 163 2.07 5.45 2.22
CA LEU A 163 1.45 6.50 1.41
C LEU A 163 2.46 7.61 1.12
N HIS A 164 3.17 8.10 2.14
CA HIS A 164 4.24 9.10 1.96
C HIS A 164 5.33 8.62 1.00
N GLY A 165 5.74 7.35 1.13
CA GLY A 165 6.70 6.75 0.20
C GLY A 165 6.18 6.75 -1.25
N ARG A 166 4.93 6.32 -1.47
CA ARG A 166 4.30 6.29 -2.80
C ARG A 166 4.07 7.67 -3.40
N VAL A 167 3.65 8.65 -2.59
CA VAL A 167 3.47 10.04 -3.04
C VAL A 167 4.81 10.60 -3.50
N LYS A 168 5.86 10.46 -2.68
CA LYS A 168 7.22 10.92 -3.04
C LYS A 168 7.75 10.26 -4.30
N GLU A 169 7.50 8.96 -4.47
CA GLU A 169 7.90 8.23 -5.67
C GLU A 169 7.13 8.72 -6.92
N ARG A 170 5.81 8.91 -6.81
CA ARG A 170 5.00 9.44 -7.91
C ARG A 170 5.42 10.84 -8.30
N THR A 171 5.68 11.72 -7.33
CA THR A 171 6.21 13.06 -7.59
C THR A 171 7.53 12.98 -8.36
N ARG A 172 8.49 12.18 -7.89
CA ARG A 172 9.78 11.97 -8.59
C ARG A 172 9.64 11.37 -9.99
N ARG A 173 8.63 10.52 -10.22
CA ARG A 173 8.36 9.98 -11.56
C ARG A 173 7.80 11.06 -12.49
N LEU A 174 6.89 11.90 -11.99
CA LEU A 174 6.35 13.03 -12.75
C LEU A 174 7.46 14.03 -13.09
N GLU A 175 8.27 14.42 -12.10
CA GLU A 175 9.42 15.31 -12.27
C GLU A 175 10.39 14.81 -13.34
N ARG A 176 10.78 13.52 -13.28
CA ARG A 176 11.62 12.91 -14.33
C ARG A 176 10.94 12.91 -15.70
N GLY A 177 9.65 12.57 -15.76
CA GLY A 177 8.91 12.58 -17.02
C GLY A 177 8.85 13.97 -17.67
N TYR A 178 8.59 15.01 -16.88
CA TYR A 178 8.64 16.39 -17.36
C TYR A 178 10.03 16.77 -17.89
N PHE A 179 11.09 16.39 -17.18
CA PHE A 179 12.45 16.66 -17.61
C PHE A 179 12.77 15.99 -18.95
N GLU A 180 12.40 14.71 -19.12
CA GLU A 180 12.59 13.99 -20.39
C GLU A 180 11.84 14.63 -21.55
N ILE A 181 10.60 15.12 -21.33
CA ILE A 181 9.84 15.85 -22.35
C ILE A 181 10.58 17.12 -22.77
N VAL A 182 11.07 17.92 -21.82
CA VAL A 182 11.78 19.17 -22.13
C VAL A 182 13.11 18.88 -22.84
N ARG A 183 13.83 17.83 -22.45
CA ARG A 183 15.04 17.39 -23.15
C ARG A 183 14.73 16.96 -24.60
N MET A 184 13.62 16.25 -24.81
CA MET A 184 13.18 15.85 -26.14
C MET A 184 12.81 17.07 -27.00
N LEU A 185 12.15 18.08 -26.44
CA LEU A 185 11.87 19.34 -27.14
C LEU A 185 13.15 20.09 -27.51
N ALA A 186 14.14 20.15 -26.61
CA ALA A 186 15.44 20.74 -26.90
C ALA A 186 16.13 20.00 -28.06
N LYS A 187 16.07 18.67 -28.08
CA LYS A 187 16.62 17.87 -29.18
C LYS A 187 15.91 18.11 -30.51
N ILE A 188 14.58 18.19 -30.51
CA ILE A 188 13.79 18.52 -31.72
C ILE A 188 14.16 19.92 -32.23
N LEU A 189 14.41 20.87 -31.33
CA LEU A 189 14.84 22.22 -31.68
C LEU A 189 16.24 22.24 -32.31
N GLU A 190 17.18 21.42 -31.83
CA GLU A 190 18.47 21.23 -32.50
C GLU A 190 18.34 20.56 -33.86
N GLU A 191 17.40 19.62 -34.04
CA GLU A 191 17.15 19.00 -35.36
C GLU A 191 16.59 20.01 -36.37
N ARG A 192 15.85 21.02 -35.89
CA ARG A 192 15.35 22.13 -36.71
C ARG A 192 16.47 23.05 -37.22
N ASP A 193 17.60 23.12 -36.50
CA ASP A 193 18.81 23.84 -36.90
C ASP A 193 20.00 22.87 -37.09
N PRO A 194 20.19 22.32 -38.32
CA PRO A 194 21.15 21.26 -38.60
C PRO A 194 22.60 21.57 -38.18
N TYR A 195 22.95 22.85 -38.01
CA TYR A 195 24.28 23.27 -37.57
C TYR A 195 24.54 22.99 -36.07
N THR A 196 23.50 22.71 -35.29
CA THR A 196 23.55 22.60 -33.82
C THR A 196 23.33 21.20 -33.26
N LEU A 197 23.24 20.17 -34.11
CA LEU A 197 23.06 18.78 -33.68
C LEU A 197 24.10 18.33 -32.63
N GLY A 198 23.62 17.98 -31.43
CA GLY A 198 24.44 17.55 -30.30
C GLY A 198 25.29 18.66 -29.69
N HIS A 199 25.05 19.92 -30.04
CA HIS A 199 25.75 21.08 -29.49
C HIS A 199 25.50 21.20 -27.98
N SER A 200 24.24 21.15 -27.57
CA SER A 200 23.86 21.32 -26.16
C SER A 200 24.41 20.19 -25.29
N GLU A 201 24.53 18.96 -25.83
CA GLU A 201 25.19 17.85 -25.13
C GLU A 201 26.69 18.12 -24.92
N ARG A 202 27.41 18.56 -25.96
CA ARG A 202 28.84 18.92 -25.84
C ARG A 202 29.08 20.08 -24.88
N VAL A 203 28.24 21.12 -24.95
CA VAL A 203 28.31 22.29 -24.04
C VAL A 203 28.05 21.86 -22.60
N SER A 204 27.04 21.02 -22.38
CA SER A 204 26.72 20.45 -21.06
C SER A 204 27.89 19.65 -20.49
N GLU A 205 28.46 18.73 -21.28
CA GLU A 205 29.58 17.90 -20.85
C GLU A 205 30.83 18.74 -20.52
N LEU A 206 31.16 19.71 -21.38
CA LEU A 206 32.31 20.58 -21.16
C LEU A 206 32.12 21.44 -19.90
N SER A 207 30.91 21.99 -19.70
CA SER A 207 30.58 22.77 -18.50
C SER A 207 30.75 21.97 -17.22
N VAL A 208 30.29 20.71 -17.22
CA VAL A 208 30.45 19.80 -16.06
C VAL A 208 31.93 19.46 -15.83
N LYS A 209 32.70 19.22 -16.91
CA LYS A 209 34.14 18.95 -16.79
C LYS A 209 34.88 20.14 -16.18
N ILE A 210 34.65 21.35 -16.70
CA ILE A 210 35.24 22.59 -16.16
C ILE A 210 34.88 22.76 -14.68
N ALA A 211 33.60 22.59 -14.33
CA ALA A 211 33.15 22.71 -12.95
C ALA A 211 33.81 21.71 -11.99
N LYS A 212 34.01 20.47 -12.45
CA LYS A 212 34.73 19.45 -11.67
C LYS A 212 36.19 19.84 -11.43
N GLU A 213 36.88 20.35 -12.45
CA GLU A 213 38.26 20.84 -12.32
C GLU A 213 38.35 22.06 -11.38
N MET A 214 37.29 22.87 -11.31
CA MET A 214 37.15 23.96 -10.34
C MET A 214 36.79 23.48 -8.91
N GLY A 215 36.69 22.17 -8.68
CA GLY A 215 36.38 21.60 -7.37
C GLY A 215 34.89 21.63 -6.99
N LEU A 216 34.00 21.98 -7.91
CA LEU A 216 32.55 21.96 -7.68
C LEU A 216 32.02 20.52 -7.61
N ARG A 217 31.07 20.25 -6.70
CA ARG A 217 30.54 18.90 -6.42
C ARG A 217 29.06 18.95 -6.06
N GLY A 218 28.41 17.78 -6.12
CA GLY A 218 27.03 17.63 -5.70
C GLY A 218 26.05 18.25 -6.69
N GLU A 219 24.98 18.86 -6.16
CA GLU A 219 23.82 19.36 -6.91
C GLU A 219 24.20 20.36 -8.02
N ILE A 220 25.25 21.15 -7.83
CA ILE A 220 25.67 22.16 -8.81
C ILE A 220 26.12 21.55 -10.14
N LEU A 221 26.68 20.33 -10.12
CA LEU A 221 27.06 19.64 -11.35
C LEU A 221 25.84 19.19 -12.16
N GLU A 222 24.77 18.78 -11.46
CA GLU A 222 23.50 18.42 -12.09
C GLU A 222 22.80 19.65 -12.65
N ILE A 223 22.83 20.77 -11.93
CA ILE A 223 22.33 22.05 -12.42
C ILE A 223 23.06 22.48 -13.69
N LEU A 224 24.40 22.47 -13.70
CA LEU A 224 25.19 22.85 -14.86
C LEU A 224 24.96 21.93 -16.06
N LYS A 225 24.83 20.62 -15.80
CA LYS A 225 24.50 19.66 -16.85
C LYS A 225 23.17 20.01 -17.50
N ASN A 226 22.14 20.23 -16.70
CA ASN A 226 20.79 20.50 -17.19
C ASN A 226 20.69 21.89 -17.83
N ALA A 227 21.36 22.89 -17.27
CA ALA A 227 21.45 24.23 -17.87
C ALA A 227 22.10 24.18 -19.25
N GLY A 228 23.20 23.44 -19.43
CA GLY A 228 23.83 23.28 -20.74
C GLY A 228 22.93 22.58 -21.78
N LEU A 229 22.18 21.56 -21.36
CA LEU A 229 21.23 20.86 -22.24
C LEU A 229 20.06 21.74 -22.70
N LEU A 230 19.66 22.71 -21.87
CA LEU A 230 18.44 23.49 -22.07
C LEU A 230 18.73 24.96 -22.41
N HIS A 231 19.99 25.38 -22.53
CA HIS A 231 20.36 26.79 -22.68
C HIS A 231 19.68 27.48 -23.88
N ASP A 232 19.49 26.71 -24.96
CA ASP A 232 18.93 27.18 -26.23
C ASP A 232 17.42 26.90 -26.39
N ILE A 233 16.73 26.37 -25.36
CA ILE A 233 15.30 26.00 -25.48
C ILE A 233 14.41 27.19 -25.89
N GLY A 234 14.83 28.42 -25.57
CA GLY A 234 14.12 29.63 -25.94
C GLY A 234 14.09 29.94 -27.44
N LYS A 235 14.94 29.27 -28.26
CA LYS A 235 14.87 29.38 -29.73
C LYS A 235 13.53 28.88 -30.29
N ILE A 236 12.72 28.16 -29.49
CA ILE A 236 11.35 27.78 -29.87
C ILE A 236 10.47 28.99 -30.20
N GLY A 237 10.74 30.14 -29.57
CA GLY A 237 10.02 31.39 -29.81
C GLY A 237 10.50 32.20 -31.02
N VAL A 238 11.57 31.77 -31.69
CA VAL A 238 12.14 32.48 -32.85
C VAL A 238 11.55 31.92 -34.15
N ARG A 239 11.15 32.82 -35.06
CA ARG A 239 10.57 32.48 -36.36
C ARG A 239 11.55 31.72 -37.24
N ASP A 240 11.05 30.73 -37.99
CA ASP A 240 11.84 29.95 -38.95
C ASP A 240 12.57 30.80 -39.98
N SER A 241 11.91 31.85 -40.50
CA SER A 241 12.49 32.76 -41.48
C SER A 241 13.72 33.50 -40.97
N VAL A 242 13.82 33.66 -39.65
CA VAL A 242 14.94 34.32 -38.95
C VAL A 242 15.99 33.29 -38.56
N LEU A 243 15.57 32.21 -37.89
CA LEU A 243 16.47 31.16 -37.38
C LEU A 243 17.24 30.44 -38.50
N LEU A 244 16.61 30.21 -39.66
CA LEU A 244 17.18 29.45 -40.78
C LEU A 244 17.75 30.34 -41.89
N LYS A 245 17.85 31.65 -41.66
CA LYS A 245 18.32 32.61 -42.66
C LYS A 245 19.79 32.35 -43.01
N LYS A 246 20.10 32.15 -44.30
CA LYS A 246 21.47 31.90 -44.80
C LYS A 246 22.30 33.18 -45.05
N GLY A 247 21.72 34.35 -44.84
CA GLY A 247 22.34 35.66 -45.08
C GLY A 247 22.39 36.50 -43.80
N PRO A 248 22.94 37.73 -43.87
CA PRO A 248 22.99 38.61 -42.71
C PRO A 248 21.57 38.91 -42.20
N LEU A 249 21.47 39.00 -40.87
CA LEU A 249 20.24 39.37 -40.19
C LEU A 249 20.09 40.89 -40.21
N THR A 250 18.85 41.38 -40.29
CA THR A 250 18.54 42.79 -40.00
C THR A 250 18.62 43.03 -38.49
N GLU A 251 18.62 44.29 -38.07
CA GLU A 251 18.67 44.62 -36.64
C GLU A 251 17.45 44.04 -35.90
N GLU A 252 16.26 44.10 -36.51
CA GLU A 252 15.02 43.56 -35.94
C GLU A 252 15.08 42.03 -35.80
N GLU A 253 15.63 41.34 -36.80
CA GLU A 253 15.83 39.89 -36.77
C GLU A 253 16.88 39.49 -35.71
N TRP A 254 17.90 40.33 -35.51
CA TRP A 254 18.92 40.11 -34.50
C TRP A 254 18.38 40.29 -33.08
N GLU A 255 17.54 41.29 -32.84
CA GLU A 255 16.84 41.47 -31.56
C GLU A 255 15.93 40.27 -31.22
N GLU A 256 15.29 39.67 -32.24
CA GLU A 256 14.50 38.44 -32.05
C GLU A 256 15.37 37.27 -31.57
N ILE A 257 16.56 37.08 -32.14
CA ILE A 257 17.49 36.04 -31.68
C ILE A 257 18.01 36.36 -30.27
N LYS A 258 18.38 37.61 -29.96
CA LYS A 258 18.86 37.99 -28.62
C LYS A 258 17.83 37.75 -27.51
N ALA A 259 16.54 37.71 -27.85
CA ALA A 259 15.48 37.46 -26.88
C ALA A 259 15.42 35.99 -26.40
N HIS A 260 16.03 35.03 -27.13
CA HIS A 260 15.91 33.60 -26.81
C HIS A 260 16.37 33.19 -25.40
N PRO A 261 17.45 33.75 -24.79
CA PRO A 261 17.85 33.34 -23.44
C PRO A 261 16.80 33.76 -22.40
N LYS A 262 16.19 34.94 -22.59
CA LYS A 262 15.09 35.43 -21.74
C LYS A 262 13.86 34.55 -21.89
N MET A 263 13.46 34.23 -23.12
CA MET A 263 12.35 33.31 -23.39
C MET A 263 12.61 31.92 -22.77
N GLY A 264 13.83 31.40 -22.90
CA GLY A 264 14.23 30.13 -22.27
C GLY A 264 14.14 30.19 -20.74
N ALA A 265 14.62 31.27 -20.13
CA ALA A 265 14.51 31.47 -18.69
C ALA A 265 13.05 31.56 -18.21
N ASP A 266 12.17 32.23 -18.98
CA ASP A 266 10.74 32.34 -18.67
C ASP A 266 10.03 30.98 -18.79
N ILE A 267 10.34 30.19 -19.83
CA ILE A 267 9.86 28.81 -19.99
C ILE A 267 10.25 27.96 -18.77
N LEU A 268 11.52 28.01 -18.36
CA LEU A 268 11.99 27.22 -17.21
C LEU A 268 11.38 27.70 -15.89
N ARG A 269 11.24 29.02 -15.67
CA ARG A 269 10.63 29.62 -14.47
C ARG A 269 9.16 29.29 -14.31
N SER A 270 8.40 29.25 -15.42
CA SER A 270 6.98 28.93 -15.40
C SER A 270 6.69 27.52 -14.87
N SER A 271 7.70 26.65 -14.86
CA SER A 271 7.62 25.33 -14.25
C SER A 271 8.19 25.35 -12.81
N GLY A 272 7.37 24.98 -11.83
CA GLY A 272 7.80 24.93 -10.42
C GLY A 272 8.99 23.99 -10.16
N PHE A 273 9.22 23.02 -11.04
CA PHE A 273 10.33 22.06 -10.99
C PHE A 273 11.59 22.55 -11.73
N LEU A 274 11.48 23.06 -12.97
CA LEU A 274 12.66 23.48 -13.73
C LEU A 274 13.16 24.89 -13.36
N GLY A 275 12.39 25.64 -12.57
CA GLY A 275 12.82 26.93 -12.04
C GLY A 275 14.11 26.85 -11.20
N ALA A 276 14.50 25.67 -10.70
CA ALA A 276 15.79 25.43 -10.07
C ALA A 276 16.98 25.55 -11.04
N TYR A 277 16.75 25.34 -12.34
CA TYR A 277 17.76 25.41 -13.40
C TYR A 277 17.75 26.78 -14.12
N SER A 278 16.94 27.74 -13.68
CA SER A 278 16.94 29.10 -14.23
C SER A 278 18.20 29.87 -13.80
N PRO A 279 18.91 30.56 -14.71
CA PRO A 279 20.19 31.25 -14.43
C PRO A 279 20.13 32.36 -13.36
N HIS A 280 18.95 32.73 -12.86
CA HIS A 280 18.72 33.95 -12.08
C HIS A 280 18.18 33.72 -10.67
N ARG A 281 18.40 32.54 -10.05
CA ARG A 281 18.01 32.28 -8.64
C ARG A 281 18.90 32.96 -7.58
N GLY A 282 19.72 33.94 -7.97
CA GLY A 282 20.69 34.63 -7.10
C GLY A 282 20.32 36.06 -6.71
N ALA A 283 19.03 36.41 -6.59
CA ALA A 283 18.61 37.73 -6.09
C ALA A 283 17.18 37.68 -5.51
N SER A 284 17.01 37.06 -4.35
CA SER A 284 15.91 37.33 -3.42
C SER A 284 16.23 36.74 -2.06
#